data_AF-A0A1G4XDI3-F1
#
_entry.id   AF-A0A1G4XDI3-F1
#
_cell.length_a   1.000
_cell.length_b   1.000
_cell.length_c   1.000
_cell.angle_alpha   90.00
_cell.angle_beta   90.00
_cell.angle_gamma   90.00
#
_symmetry.space_group_name_H-M   'P 1'
#
loop_
_entity.id
_entity.type
_entity.pdbx_description
1 polymer ?
#
loop_
_entity_poly.entity_id
_entity_poly.type
_entity_poly.pdbx_seq_one_letter_code
_entity_poly.pdbx_strand_id
1 'polypeptide(L)' 'MAKKNDKNAHLVEPTWGQSEDGGPPLTELVSEMTGSLSPFGEDHSFPMPVEHLRYAHPTDKPNRAGVQLRPGERA' A
#
# COMPACT_ATOMS: atom_id res chain seq x y z
N MET A 1 -5.40 7.43 -26.06
CA MET A 1 -6.27 7.17 -24.89
C MET A 1 -7.71 7.13 -25.34
N ALA A 2 -8.53 6.20 -24.82
CA ALA A 2 -9.92 6.05 -25.25
C ALA A 2 -10.76 7.24 -24.76
N LYS A 3 -11.62 7.79 -25.64
CA LYS A 3 -12.60 8.82 -25.25
C LYS A 3 -13.50 8.30 -24.14
N LYS A 4 -13.77 9.11 -23.12
CA LYS A 4 -14.72 8.81 -22.04
C LYS A 4 -16.06 8.41 -22.64
N ASN A 5 -16.54 7.22 -22.27
CA ASN A 5 -17.84 6.69 -22.68
C ASN A 5 -18.60 6.31 -21.41
N ASP A 6 -19.70 7.02 -21.14
CA ASP A 6 -20.46 6.89 -19.90
C ASP A 6 -21.04 5.48 -19.68
N LYS A 7 -21.25 4.71 -20.76
CA LYS A 7 -21.71 3.31 -20.68
C LYS A 7 -20.67 2.38 -20.04
N ASN A 8 -19.39 2.77 -20.07
CA ASN A 8 -18.26 1.98 -19.58
C ASN A 8 -17.66 2.56 -18.29
N ALA A 9 -18.35 3.49 -17.62
CA ALA A 9 -17.82 4.16 -16.43
C ALA A 9 -17.45 3.19 -15.30
N HIS A 10 -18.14 2.05 -15.20
CA HIS A 10 -17.87 0.98 -14.23
C HIS A 10 -16.59 0.17 -14.50
N LEU A 11 -16.00 0.30 -15.70
CA LEU A 11 -14.74 -0.36 -16.08
C LEU A 11 -13.52 0.52 -15.83
N VAL A 12 -13.74 1.81 -15.50
CA VAL A 12 -12.67 2.74 -15.15
C VAL A 12 -12.52 2.69 -13.63
N GLU A 13 -11.31 2.35 -13.17
CA GLU A 13 -11.00 2.35 -11.74
C GLU A 13 -11.13 3.80 -11.22
N PRO A 14 -11.99 4.06 -10.22
CA PRO A 14 -12.39 5.41 -9.82
C PRO A 14 -11.26 6.22 -9.16
N THR A 15 -10.16 5.58 -8.75
CA THR A 15 -9.00 6.24 -8.13
C THR A 15 -7.99 6.76 -9.16
N TRP A 16 -8.13 6.42 -10.44
CA TRP A 16 -7.23 6.96 -11.46
C TRP A 16 -7.52 8.44 -11.73
N GLY A 17 -6.50 9.28 -11.52
CA GLY A 17 -6.59 10.72 -11.78
C GLY A 17 -7.08 11.03 -13.19
N GLN A 18 -8.11 11.87 -13.30
CA GLN A 18 -8.60 12.35 -14.59
C GLN A 18 -7.74 13.53 -15.05
N SER A 19 -7.35 13.57 -16.32
CA SER A 19 -6.71 14.73 -16.94
C SER A 19 -7.80 15.72 -17.40
N GLU A 20 -7.68 17.01 -17.08
CA GLU A 20 -8.63 18.04 -17.51
C GLU A 20 -8.69 18.16 -19.06
N ASP A 21 -7.55 18.02 -19.74
CA ASP A 21 -7.43 18.22 -21.19
C ASP A 21 -7.43 16.92 -22.01
N GLY A 22 -7.73 15.77 -21.38
CA GLY A 22 -7.71 14.46 -22.05
C GLY A 22 -6.30 13.95 -22.39
N GLY A 23 -5.27 14.56 -21.79
CA GLY A 23 -3.90 14.07 -21.80
C GLY A 23 -3.74 12.76 -21.01
N PRO A 24 -2.55 12.13 -21.05
CA PRO A 24 -2.27 11.03 -20.14
C PRO A 24 -2.48 11.49 -18.69
N PRO A 25 -2.96 10.61 -17.82
CA PRO A 25 -3.11 10.93 -16.40
C PRO A 25 -1.76 11.37 -15.84
N LEU A 26 -1.77 12.37 -14.95
CA LEU A 26 -0.54 12.83 -14.32
C LEU A 26 0.04 11.66 -13.50
N THR A 27 1.22 11.22 -13.90
CA THR A 27 1.99 10.17 -13.24
C THR A 27 3.41 10.66 -13.07
N GLU A 28 4.19 10.03 -12.20
CA GLU A 28 5.61 10.38 -12.01
C GLU A 28 6.42 10.32 -13.32
N LEU A 29 6.01 9.47 -14.27
CA LEU A 29 6.68 9.30 -15.57
C LEU A 29 6.48 10.47 -16.54
N VAL A 30 5.35 11.19 -16.42
CA VAL A 30 4.97 12.28 -17.35
C VAL A 30 5.06 13.66 -16.70
N SER A 31 5.40 13.72 -15.42
CA SER A 31 5.58 14.98 -14.70
C SER A 31 6.87 15.67 -15.13
N GLU A 32 6.80 16.99 -15.36
CA GLU A 32 7.99 17.82 -15.64
C GLU A 32 8.93 17.90 -14.43
N MET A 33 8.36 17.81 -13.22
CA MET A 33 9.11 17.79 -11.97
C MET A 33 9.15 16.38 -11.41
N THR A 34 10.34 15.94 -11.01
CA THR A 34 10.51 14.66 -10.31
C THR A 34 9.92 14.76 -8.91
N GLY A 35 9.24 13.71 -8.47
CA GLY A 35 8.83 13.56 -7.06
C GLY A 35 10.05 13.50 -6.14
N SER A 36 9.81 13.63 -4.83
CA SER A 36 10.86 13.40 -3.82
C SER A 36 11.40 11.97 -3.95
N LEU A 37 12.73 11.81 -3.84
CA LEU A 37 13.39 10.49 -3.86
C LEU A 37 12.95 9.57 -2.72
N SER A 38 12.28 10.13 -1.70
CA SER A 38 11.75 9.43 -0.54
C SER A 38 10.42 10.06 -0.12
N PRO A 39 9.41 9.25 0.28
CA PRO A 39 8.16 9.76 0.84
C PRO A 39 8.37 10.49 2.18
N PHE A 40 9.52 10.31 2.83
CA PHE A 40 9.87 10.97 4.09
C PHE A 40 10.81 12.17 3.92
N GLY A 41 11.05 12.62 2.67
CA GLY A 41 12.00 13.68 2.38
C GLY A 41 13.46 13.26 2.62
N GLU A 42 14.34 14.24 2.83
CA GLU A 42 15.78 14.03 3.06
C GLU A 42 16.17 13.82 4.54
N ASP A 43 15.19 13.92 5.45
CA ASP A 43 15.40 13.80 6.89
C ASP A 43 15.81 12.37 7.32
N HIS A 44 15.57 11.37 6.47
CA HIS A 44 15.79 9.97 6.76
C HIS A 44 16.64 9.29 5.69
N SER A 45 17.72 8.65 6.14
CA SER A 45 18.51 7.74 5.31
C SER A 45 18.02 6.31 5.51
N PHE A 46 17.81 5.60 4.40
CA PHE A 46 17.44 4.19 4.40
C PHE A 46 18.65 3.30 4.07
N PRO A 47 18.74 2.10 4.66
CA PRO A 47 17.81 1.52 5.64
C PRO A 47 17.91 2.18 7.03
N MET A 48 16.78 2.27 7.73
CA MET A 48 16.74 2.77 9.10
C MET A 48 17.33 1.75 10.09
N PRO A 49 18.00 2.20 11.18
CA PRO A 49 18.41 1.32 12.28
C PRO A 49 17.21 0.54 12.84
N VAL A 50 17.42 -0.74 13.19
CA VAL A 50 16.34 -1.63 13.65
C VAL A 50 15.70 -1.12 14.94
N GLU A 51 16.48 -0.48 15.80
CA GLU A 51 16.04 0.10 17.07
C GLU A 51 15.08 1.28 16.88
N HIS A 52 15.06 1.89 15.70
CA HIS A 52 14.13 2.97 15.34
C HIS A 52 12.84 2.45 14.70
N LEU A 53 12.81 1.18 14.28
CA LEU A 53 11.63 0.59 13.66
C LEU A 53 10.61 0.20 14.74
N ARG A 54 9.39 0.74 14.62
CA ARG A 54 8.25 0.35 15.48
C ARG A 54 7.46 -0.85 14.93
N TYR A 55 7.98 -1.51 13.90
CA TYR A 55 7.36 -2.68 13.31
C TYR A 55 7.76 -3.93 14.09
N ALA A 56 6.78 -4.63 14.65
CA ALA A 56 6.94 -5.98 15.15
C ALA A 56 6.13 -6.91 14.24
N HIS A 57 6.80 -7.92 13.66
CA HIS A 57 6.10 -8.90 12.83
C HIS A 57 5.10 -9.68 13.70
N PRO A 58 3.81 -9.74 13.33
CA PRO A 58 2.85 -10.53 14.08
C PRO A 58 3.28 -12.00 14.11
N THR A 59 3.47 -12.55 15.31
CA THR A 59 3.79 -13.97 15.50
C THR A 59 2.58 -14.80 15.92
N ASP A 60 1.42 -14.16 16.07
CA ASP A 60 0.21 -14.86 16.46
C ASP A 60 -0.12 -15.94 15.44
N LYS A 61 -0.33 -17.15 15.96
CA LYS A 61 -0.79 -18.29 15.18
C LYS A 61 -2.32 -18.35 15.32
N PRO A 62 -3.10 -17.82 14.36
CA PRO A 62 -4.55 -17.65 14.50
C PRO A 62 -5.33 -18.96 14.69
N ASN A 63 -4.70 -20.14 14.55
CA ASN A 63 -5.29 -21.44 14.81
C ASN A 63 -4.46 -22.28 15.79
N ARG A 64 -4.66 -22.08 17.08
CA ARG A 64 -4.64 -23.19 18.06
C ARG A 64 -6.07 -23.44 18.51
N ALA A 65 -6.93 -23.89 17.59
CA ALA A 65 -8.28 -24.36 17.86
C ALA A 65 -8.26 -25.76 18.51
N GLY A 66 -7.42 -25.95 19.53
CA GLY A 66 -7.42 -27.11 20.40
C GLY A 66 -7.70 -26.61 21.80
N VAL A 67 -8.71 -27.19 22.45
CA VAL A 67 -9.12 -26.92 23.84
C VAL A 67 -7.89 -26.58 24.69
N GLN A 68 -7.95 -25.46 25.41
CA GLN A 68 -6.90 -25.05 26.33
C GLN A 68 -6.91 -26.01 27.53
N LEU A 69 -6.32 -27.19 27.36
CA LEU A 69 -6.18 -28.17 28.42
C LEU A 69 -5.29 -27.58 29.51
N ARG A 70 -5.72 -27.72 30.76
CA ARG A 70 -4.93 -27.29 31.91
C ARG A 70 -3.67 -28.15 31.98
N PRO A 71 -2.54 -27.62 32.48
CA PRO A 71 -1.34 -28.42 32.66
C PRO A 71 -1.65 -29.69 33.48
N GLY A 72 -1.58 -30.87 32.85
CA GLY A 72 -1.83 -32.17 33.48
C GLY A 72 -2.98 -33.00 32.88
N GLU A 73 -3.84 -32.44 32.04
CA GLU A 73 -4.87 -33.22 31.33
C GLU A 73 -4.34 -33.77 29.99
N ARG A 74 -4.37 -35.10 29.81
CA ARG A 74 -4.12 -35.75 28.51
C ARG A 74 -5.45 -35.94 27.78
N ALA A 75 -5.42 -35.76 26.46
CA ALA A 75 -6.55 -36.03 25.56
C ALA A 75 -6.92 -37.50 25.52
#